data_AF-A0A7R9V880-F1
#
_entry.id   AF-A0A7R9V880-F1
#
_cell.length_a   1.000
_cell.length_b   1.000
_cell.length_c   1.000
_cell.angle_alpha   90.00
_cell.angle_beta   90.00
_cell.angle_gamma   90.00
#
_symmetry.space_group_name_H-M   'P 1'
#
loop_
_entity.id
_entity.type
_entity.pdbx_description
1 polymer ?
#
loop_
_entity_poly.entity_id
_entity_poly.type
_entity_poly.pdbx_seq_one_letter_code
_entity_poly.pdbx_strand_id
1 'polypeptide(L)'
;AVLPSPVMRSVRGTVAALAALPDGDADPREQARCFVASFEAAHGTTHPAFIEAGIKTAIARARSEFKFVLAYLHSEEHQDADRFASEVLTNPGLVAYANEHFVAWGGDVAAPDAYQLSHSLGVTHLPYLAVLSAAGGSAGAVQLVGCVQGMAPADAVLATIIECVERYGSVLVAQRAELQERELTRQLREEQNDEFERSLAADRER
;
A
#
# COMPACT_ATOMS: atom_id res chain seq x y z
N ALA A 1 1.44 -26.79 -26.49
CA ALA A 1 0.29 -26.08 -25.90
C ALA A 1 0.86 -24.91 -25.09
N VAL A 2 0.76 -23.70 -25.65
CA VAL A 2 1.27 -22.48 -25.00
C VAL A 2 0.22 -22.08 -23.97
N LEU A 3 0.54 -22.21 -22.68
CA LEU A 3 -0.29 -21.70 -21.60
C LEU A 3 -0.52 -20.19 -21.84
N PRO A 4 -1.74 -19.66 -21.65
CA PRO A 4 -1.95 -18.23 -21.76
C PRO A 4 -1.12 -17.55 -20.67
N SER A 5 -0.28 -16.58 -21.07
CA SER A 5 0.44 -15.73 -20.14
C SER A 5 -0.56 -15.13 -19.14
N PRO A 6 -0.29 -15.17 -17.82
CA PRO A 6 -1.13 -14.45 -16.87
C PRO A 6 -1.15 -12.99 -17.32
N VAL A 7 -2.35 -12.44 -17.48
CA VAL A 7 -2.58 -11.11 -18.05
C VAL A 7 -2.00 -10.07 -17.09
N MET A 8 -0.72 -9.75 -17.28
CA MET A 8 -0.03 -8.66 -16.62
C MET A 8 -0.28 -7.40 -17.44
N ARG A 9 -1.01 -6.46 -16.86
CA ARG A 9 -1.26 -5.17 -17.50
C ARG A 9 -0.56 -4.10 -16.67
N SER A 10 0.45 -3.46 -17.24
CA SER A 10 0.98 -2.20 -16.72
C SER A 10 -0.09 -1.13 -16.92
N VAL A 11 -1.07 -1.07 -16.01
CA VAL A 11 -2.11 -0.04 -16.02
C VAL A 11 -1.58 1.18 -15.30
N ARG A 12 -1.28 2.23 -16.05
CA ARG A 12 -1.06 3.56 -15.49
C ARG A 12 -2.42 4.23 -15.38
N GLY A 13 -2.98 4.27 -14.18
CA GLY A 13 -4.24 4.92 -13.88
C GLY A 13 -4.12 5.76 -12.61
N THR A 14 -4.53 7.03 -12.67
CA THR A 14 -4.87 7.76 -11.46
C THR A 14 -6.13 7.12 -10.90
N VAL A 15 -6.03 6.50 -9.73
CA VAL A 15 -7.21 5.97 -9.06
C VAL A 15 -7.96 7.19 -8.53
N ALA A 16 -9.15 7.45 -9.07
CA ALA A 16 -9.98 8.56 -8.63
C ALA A 16 -10.12 8.49 -7.10
N ALA A 17 -9.90 9.64 -6.47
CA ALA A 17 -9.71 9.85 -5.03
C ALA A 17 -10.16 8.70 -4.12
N LEU A 18 -9.27 7.73 -3.83
CA LEU A 18 -9.47 6.75 -2.75
C LEU A 18 -9.72 7.44 -1.39
N ALA A 19 -9.31 8.71 -1.26
CA ALA A 19 -9.61 9.57 -0.13
C ALA A 19 -11.10 9.98 -0.02
N ALA A 20 -11.89 9.89 -1.09
CA ALA A 20 -13.30 10.28 -1.15
C ALA A 20 -14.27 9.07 -1.14
N LEU A 21 -13.75 7.86 -0.88
CA LEU A 21 -14.58 6.67 -0.74
C LEU A 21 -15.62 6.88 0.38
N PRO A 22 -16.91 6.64 0.16
CA PRO A 22 -17.91 6.71 1.22
C PRO A 22 -17.59 5.67 2.31
N ASP A 23 -17.67 6.07 3.58
CA ASP A 23 -17.56 5.10 4.67
C ASP A 23 -18.77 4.16 4.57
N GLY A 24 -18.49 2.86 4.38
CA GLY A 24 -19.55 1.85 4.37
C GLY A 24 -20.18 1.71 5.76
N ASP A 25 -21.39 1.16 5.82
CA ASP A 25 -22.11 0.96 7.09
C ASP A 25 -21.39 0.03 8.09
N ALA A 26 -20.41 -0.74 7.63
CA ALA A 26 -19.65 -1.69 8.43
C ALA A 26 -18.21 -1.20 8.65
N ASP A 27 -17.68 -1.41 9.86
CA ASP A 27 -16.35 -0.96 10.27
C ASP A 27 -15.26 -1.58 9.37
N PRO A 28 -14.51 -0.77 8.58
CA PRO A 28 -13.43 -1.26 7.72
C PRO A 28 -12.34 -2.01 8.49
N ARG A 29 -12.15 -1.66 9.76
CA ARG A 29 -11.19 -2.36 10.62
C ARG A 29 -11.64 -3.79 10.90
N GLU A 30 -12.91 -3.98 11.25
CA GLU A 30 -13.46 -5.29 11.54
C GLU A 30 -13.42 -6.19 10.30
N GLN A 31 -13.74 -5.64 9.12
CA GLN A 31 -13.62 -6.35 7.84
C GLN A 31 -12.20 -6.85 7.59
N ALA A 32 -11.20 -5.98 7.76
CA ALA A 32 -9.79 -6.36 7.59
C ALA A 32 -9.37 -7.43 8.62
N ARG A 33 -9.85 -7.35 9.86
CA ARG A 33 -9.59 -8.37 10.91
C ARG A 33 -10.18 -9.73 10.55
N CYS A 34 -11.43 -9.74 10.11
CA CYS A 34 -12.10 -10.96 9.66
C CYS A 34 -11.37 -11.57 8.46
N PHE A 35 -10.91 -10.75 7.52
CA PHE A 35 -10.10 -11.20 6.39
C PHE A 35 -8.80 -11.88 6.86
N VAL A 36 -8.01 -11.22 7.72
CA VAL A 36 -6.74 -11.78 8.21
C VAL A 36 -6.98 -13.09 8.96
N ALA A 37 -7.99 -13.14 9.83
CA ALA A 37 -8.33 -14.36 10.56
C ALA A 37 -8.78 -15.51 9.64
N SER A 38 -9.58 -15.21 8.61
CA SER A 38 -10.00 -16.20 7.61
C SER A 38 -8.80 -16.70 6.79
N PHE A 39 -7.93 -15.79 6.37
CA PHE A 39 -6.72 -16.10 5.62
C PHE A 39 -5.78 -17.01 6.43
N GLU A 40 -5.51 -16.66 7.69
CA GLU A 40 -4.65 -17.45 8.57
C GLU A 40 -5.26 -18.83 8.87
N ALA A 41 -6.58 -18.92 9.03
CA ALA A 41 -7.27 -20.19 9.24
C ALA A 41 -7.15 -21.12 8.01
N ALA A 42 -7.18 -20.57 6.79
CA ALA A 42 -7.12 -21.34 5.56
C ALA A 42 -5.69 -21.67 5.10
N HIS A 43 -4.75 -20.74 5.27
CA HIS A 43 -3.42 -20.80 4.64
C HIS A 43 -2.25 -20.77 5.65
N GLY A 44 -2.54 -20.56 6.94
CA GLY A 44 -1.54 -20.47 8.01
C GLY A 44 -0.95 -19.07 8.17
N THR A 45 0.03 -18.93 9.05
CA THR A 45 0.58 -17.63 9.50
C THR A 45 1.76 -17.13 8.65
N THR A 46 2.03 -17.77 7.51
CA THR A 46 3.12 -17.35 6.60
C THR A 46 2.52 -16.51 5.48
N HIS A 47 2.46 -15.20 5.67
CA HIS A 47 1.93 -14.25 4.70
C HIS A 47 2.53 -12.85 4.92
N PRO A 48 2.37 -11.90 3.97
CA PRO A 48 2.71 -10.51 4.21
C PRO A 48 1.96 -9.99 5.43
N ALA A 49 2.56 -9.08 6.20
CA ALA A 49 1.99 -8.52 7.41
C ALA A 49 0.78 -7.61 7.07
N PHE A 50 -0.36 -8.24 6.81
CA PHE A 50 -1.62 -7.60 6.48
C PHE A 50 -2.04 -6.71 7.64
N ILE A 51 -2.32 -5.45 7.34
CA ILE A 51 -2.80 -4.54 8.37
C ILE A 51 -4.29 -4.81 8.66
N GLU A 52 -4.62 -4.85 9.94
CA GLU A 52 -6.00 -4.89 10.42
C GLU A 52 -6.60 -3.47 10.43
N ALA A 53 -6.71 -2.85 9.25
CA ALA A 53 -7.27 -1.51 9.07
C ALA A 53 -7.86 -1.33 7.66
N GLY A 54 -8.77 -0.37 7.50
CA GLY A 54 -9.31 -0.03 6.19
C GLY A 54 -8.28 0.51 5.21
N ILE A 55 -8.59 0.46 3.91
CA ILE A 55 -7.68 0.83 2.83
C ILE A 55 -7.16 2.27 2.94
N LYS A 56 -8.01 3.22 3.37
CA LYS A 56 -7.60 4.63 3.59
C LYS A 56 -6.48 4.74 4.62
N THR A 57 -6.59 3.99 5.71
CA THR A 57 -5.57 3.95 6.77
C THR A 57 -4.30 3.26 6.26
N ALA A 58 -4.43 2.22 5.42
CA ALA A 58 -3.29 1.58 4.75
C ALA A 58 -2.49 2.57 3.92
N ILE A 59 -3.18 3.35 3.10
CA ILE A 59 -2.59 4.39 2.24
C ILE A 59 -1.91 5.47 3.09
N ALA A 60 -2.58 5.94 4.15
CA ALA A 60 -2.02 6.95 5.05
C ALA A 60 -0.73 6.45 5.72
N ARG A 61 -0.72 5.19 6.17
CA ARG A 61 0.44 4.53 6.77
C ARG A 61 1.58 4.36 5.78
N ALA A 62 1.30 3.90 4.56
CA ALA A 62 2.28 3.77 3.49
C ALA A 62 2.91 5.12 3.15
N ARG A 63 2.12 6.21 3.15
CA ARG A 63 2.63 7.57 2.97
C ARG A 63 3.56 8.01 4.10
N SER A 64 3.23 7.71 5.37
CA SER A 64 4.10 8.06 6.50
C SER A 64 5.38 7.24 6.56
N GLU A 65 5.33 5.98 6.12
CA GLU A 65 6.49 5.08 6.11
C GLU A 65 7.32 5.17 4.81
N PHE A 66 6.91 5.98 3.83
CA PHE A 66 7.49 6.03 2.48
C PHE A 66 7.55 4.66 1.80
N LYS A 67 6.47 3.90 1.91
CA LYS A 67 6.28 2.57 1.32
C LYS A 67 5.17 2.60 0.28
N PHE A 68 5.13 1.55 -0.54
CA PHE A 68 3.99 1.28 -1.42
C PHE A 68 2.88 0.55 -0.65
N VAL A 69 1.67 0.49 -1.20
CA VAL A 69 0.61 -0.39 -0.69
C VAL A 69 0.51 -1.61 -1.59
N LEU A 70 0.55 -2.80 -1.01
CA LEU A 70 0.26 -4.05 -1.69
C LEU A 70 -1.15 -4.48 -1.30
N ALA A 71 -2.12 -4.23 -2.17
CA ALA A 71 -3.52 -4.53 -1.92
C ALA A 71 -3.91 -5.85 -2.60
N TYR A 72 -4.31 -6.84 -1.80
CA TYR A 72 -4.83 -8.11 -2.27
C TYR A 72 -6.36 -8.13 -2.18
N LEU A 73 -7.01 -8.38 -3.31
CA LEU A 73 -8.44 -8.55 -3.40
C LEU A 73 -8.73 -10.00 -3.78
N HIS A 74 -9.56 -10.65 -2.97
CA HIS A 74 -10.01 -12.02 -3.21
C HIS A 74 -11.53 -12.10 -3.17
N SER A 75 -12.05 -13.23 -3.62
CA SER A 75 -13.45 -13.64 -3.47
C SER A 75 -13.45 -15.11 -3.13
N GLU A 76 -14.17 -15.50 -2.08
CA GLU A 76 -14.30 -16.90 -1.65
C GLU A 76 -14.93 -17.81 -2.74
N GLU A 77 -15.64 -17.24 -3.71
CA GLU A 77 -16.28 -17.99 -4.79
C GLU A 77 -15.31 -18.43 -5.90
N HIS A 78 -14.06 -17.93 -5.90
CA HIS A 78 -13.10 -18.20 -6.96
C HIS A 78 -12.04 -19.23 -6.54
N GLN A 79 -12.06 -20.41 -7.17
CA GLN A 79 -11.09 -21.50 -6.94
C GLN A 79 -9.61 -21.11 -7.11
N ASP A 80 -9.33 -20.07 -7.91
CA ASP A 80 -7.97 -19.58 -8.15
C ASP A 80 -7.49 -18.66 -7.03
N ALA A 81 -8.39 -18.12 -6.20
CA ALA A 81 -8.05 -17.25 -5.08
C ALA A 81 -7.30 -18.02 -4.00
N ASP A 82 -7.80 -19.20 -3.61
CA ASP A 82 -7.16 -20.10 -2.64
C ASP A 82 -5.77 -20.54 -3.10
N ARG A 83 -5.65 -20.88 -4.39
CA ARG A 83 -4.36 -21.28 -4.98
C ARG A 83 -3.38 -20.13 -5.00
N PHE A 84 -3.81 -18.93 -5.36
CA PHE A 84 -2.95 -17.75 -5.34
C PHE A 84 -2.51 -17.41 -3.90
N ALA A 85 -3.43 -17.45 -2.95
CA ALA A 85 -3.11 -17.23 -1.54
C ALA A 85 -2.08 -18.24 -1.04
N SER A 86 -2.32 -19.53 -1.26
CA SER A 86 -1.48 -20.61 -0.74
C SER A 86 -0.17 -20.85 -1.50
N GLU A 87 -0.06 -20.52 -2.79
CA GLU A 87 1.15 -20.73 -3.60
C GLU A 87 1.98 -19.44 -3.77
N VAL A 88 1.34 -18.27 -3.79
CA VAL A 88 1.98 -16.97 -4.08
C VAL A 88 2.17 -16.14 -2.82
N LEU A 89 1.11 -15.89 -2.06
CA LEU A 89 1.19 -15.00 -0.89
C LEU A 89 1.94 -15.64 0.28
N THR A 90 2.01 -16.97 0.35
CA THR A 90 2.80 -17.70 1.36
C THR A 90 4.27 -17.88 0.98
N ASN A 91 4.67 -17.49 -0.23
CA ASN A 91 6.04 -17.67 -0.69
C ASN A 91 7.00 -16.84 0.18
N PRO A 92 8.01 -17.44 0.85
CA PRO A 92 8.86 -16.72 1.78
C PRO A 92 9.62 -15.54 1.17
N GLY A 93 10.04 -15.66 -0.10
CA GLY A 93 10.72 -14.58 -0.82
C GLY A 93 9.79 -13.40 -1.07
N LEU A 94 8.55 -13.68 -1.47
CA LEU A 94 7.53 -12.65 -1.64
C LEU A 94 7.13 -12.01 -0.32
N VAL A 95 6.94 -12.79 0.75
CA VAL A 95 6.60 -12.29 2.09
C VAL A 95 7.68 -11.35 2.62
N ALA A 96 8.96 -11.76 2.54
CA ALA A 96 10.07 -10.93 2.99
C ALA A 96 10.13 -9.61 2.23
N TYR A 97 10.05 -9.66 0.90
CA TYR A 97 10.07 -8.46 0.05
C TYR A 97 8.86 -7.54 0.27
N ALA A 98 7.68 -8.13 0.44
CA ALA A 98 6.45 -7.41 0.72
C ALA A 98 6.54 -6.64 2.06
N ASN A 99 7.03 -7.30 3.11
CA ASN A 99 7.14 -6.68 4.45
C ASN A 99 8.18 -5.54 4.50
N GLU A 100 9.22 -5.60 3.67
CA GLU A 100 10.26 -4.57 3.61
C GLU A 100 9.77 -3.32 2.88
N HIS A 101 9.16 -3.48 1.71
CA HIS A 101 8.88 -2.34 0.80
C HIS A 101 7.41 -1.90 0.77
N PHE A 102 6.50 -2.70 1.33
CA PHE A 102 5.06 -2.47 1.21
C PHE A 102 4.36 -2.44 2.56
N VAL A 103 3.23 -1.73 2.60
CA VAL A 103 2.17 -1.96 3.57
C VAL A 103 1.19 -2.93 2.91
N ALA A 104 1.16 -4.17 3.41
CA ALA A 104 0.24 -5.18 2.92
C ALA A 104 -1.17 -4.93 3.45
N TRP A 105 -2.14 -4.98 2.55
CA TRP A 105 -3.56 -4.89 2.87
C TRP A 105 -4.30 -5.97 2.09
N GLY A 106 -5.31 -6.57 2.70
CA GLY A 106 -6.13 -7.57 2.04
C GLY A 106 -7.60 -7.42 2.43
N GLY A 107 -8.48 -7.77 1.51
CA GLY A 107 -9.91 -7.74 1.75
C GLY A 107 -10.69 -8.59 0.76
N ASP A 108 -11.79 -9.15 1.24
CA ASP A 108 -12.77 -9.87 0.43
C ASP A 108 -13.68 -8.86 -0.29
N VAL A 109 -13.83 -8.97 -1.60
CA VAL A 109 -14.73 -8.12 -2.40
C VAL A 109 -16.20 -8.22 -1.97
N ALA A 110 -16.59 -9.20 -1.16
CA ALA A 110 -17.90 -9.23 -0.49
C ALA A 110 -18.06 -8.10 0.55
N ALA A 111 -16.95 -7.62 1.12
CA ALA A 111 -16.92 -6.53 2.07
C ALA A 111 -16.96 -5.15 1.38
N PRO A 112 -17.68 -4.17 1.94
CA PRO A 112 -17.79 -2.82 1.36
C PRO A 112 -16.45 -2.14 1.04
N ASP A 113 -15.43 -2.25 1.90
CA ASP A 113 -14.16 -1.52 1.72
C ASP A 113 -13.39 -2.08 0.50
N ALA A 114 -13.33 -3.41 0.38
CA ALA A 114 -12.70 -4.09 -0.75
C ALA A 114 -13.51 -3.97 -2.04
N TYR A 115 -14.85 -3.99 -1.98
CA TYR A 115 -15.71 -3.74 -3.13
C TYR A 115 -15.50 -2.33 -3.70
N GLN A 116 -15.39 -1.32 -2.85
CA GLN A 116 -15.13 0.04 -3.28
C GLN A 116 -13.75 0.18 -3.93
N LEU A 117 -12.72 -0.47 -3.35
CA LEU A 117 -11.40 -0.52 -3.94
C LEU A 117 -11.40 -1.24 -5.29
N SER A 118 -12.08 -2.38 -5.41
CA SER A 118 -12.17 -3.14 -6.66
C SER A 118 -12.83 -2.32 -7.77
N HIS A 119 -13.90 -1.59 -7.44
CA HIS A 119 -14.57 -0.69 -8.38
C HIS A 119 -13.66 0.46 -8.82
N SER A 120 -12.96 1.09 -7.87
CA SER A 120 -12.03 2.19 -8.16
C SER A 120 -10.86 1.78 -9.05
N LEU A 121 -10.39 0.53 -8.90
CA LEU A 121 -9.31 -0.05 -9.71
C LEU A 121 -9.81 -0.66 -11.02
N GLY A 122 -11.12 -0.75 -11.24
CA GLY A 122 -11.71 -1.40 -12.41
C GLY A 122 -11.34 -2.88 -12.49
N VAL A 123 -11.37 -3.58 -11.36
CA VAL A 123 -11.05 -5.02 -11.29
C VAL A 123 -12.09 -5.80 -12.07
N THR A 124 -11.62 -6.60 -13.04
CA THR A 124 -12.47 -7.48 -13.86
C THR A 124 -12.27 -8.95 -13.57
N HIS A 125 -11.15 -9.33 -12.94
CA HIS A 125 -10.78 -10.72 -12.66
C HIS A 125 -10.17 -10.83 -11.26
N LEU A 126 -10.51 -11.92 -10.56
CA LEU A 126 -9.98 -12.28 -9.25
C LEU A 126 -9.24 -13.61 -9.34
N PRO A 127 -8.21 -13.84 -8.51
CA PRO A 127 -7.62 -12.92 -7.54
C PRO A 127 -6.95 -11.70 -8.19
N TYR A 128 -6.92 -10.56 -7.50
CA TYR A 128 -6.31 -9.32 -7.98
C TYR A 128 -5.31 -8.78 -6.96
N LEU A 129 -4.09 -8.53 -7.42
CA LEU A 129 -3.04 -7.92 -6.61
C LEU A 129 -2.68 -6.56 -7.19
N ALA A 130 -2.88 -5.50 -6.41
CA ALA A 130 -2.60 -4.13 -6.80
C ALA A 130 -1.37 -3.61 -6.07
N VAL A 131 -0.52 -2.88 -6.79
CA VAL A 131 0.55 -2.07 -6.22
C VAL A 131 0.16 -0.61 -6.35
N LEU A 132 -0.04 0.06 -5.21
CA LEU A 132 -0.41 1.46 -5.16
C LEU A 132 0.75 2.30 -4.63
N SER A 133 0.97 3.45 -5.25
CA SER A 133 1.89 4.46 -4.78
C SER A 133 1.11 5.61 -4.15
N ALA A 134 1.43 5.90 -2.89
CA ALA A 134 0.97 7.11 -2.19
C ALA A 134 1.86 8.33 -2.47
N ALA A 135 2.83 8.20 -3.39
CA ALA A 135 3.86 9.19 -3.67
C ALA A 135 3.50 10.20 -4.78
N GLY A 136 2.31 10.10 -5.38
CA GLY A 136 1.99 10.80 -6.62
C GLY A 136 1.03 11.98 -6.47
N GLY A 137 1.55 13.21 -6.47
CA GLY A 137 0.81 14.43 -6.87
C GLY A 137 0.34 15.37 -5.75
N SER A 138 0.11 16.62 -6.14
CA SER A 138 -0.50 17.67 -5.31
C SER A 138 -1.85 17.19 -4.75
N ALA A 139 -2.01 17.20 -3.43
CA ALA A 139 -3.22 16.79 -2.68
C ALA A 139 -3.41 15.29 -2.37
N GLY A 140 -2.35 14.48 -2.28
CA GLY A 140 -2.45 13.14 -1.68
C GLY A 140 -3.17 12.11 -2.53
N ALA A 141 -3.08 12.25 -3.85
CA ALA A 141 -3.62 11.28 -4.80
C ALA A 141 -2.85 9.96 -4.73
N VAL A 142 -3.58 8.85 -4.90
CA VAL A 142 -3.03 7.50 -4.96
C VAL A 142 -2.97 7.05 -6.41
N GLN A 143 -1.87 6.46 -6.81
CA GLN A 143 -1.66 6.00 -8.18
C GLN A 143 -1.52 4.48 -8.21
N LEU A 144 -2.22 3.83 -9.14
CA LEU A 144 -1.97 2.42 -9.46
C LEU A 144 -0.68 2.36 -10.29
N VAL A 145 0.33 1.70 -9.75
CA VAL A 145 1.66 1.58 -10.40
C VAL A 145 1.89 0.21 -11.03
N GLY A 146 1.16 -0.80 -10.57
CA GLY A 146 1.17 -2.14 -11.16
C GLY A 146 0.00 -2.98 -10.66
N CYS A 147 -0.38 -3.99 -11.44
CA CYS A 147 -1.33 -5.00 -10.98
C CYS A 147 -1.10 -6.35 -11.63
N VAL A 148 -1.51 -7.40 -10.92
CA VAL A 148 -1.56 -8.79 -11.39
C VAL A 148 -3.00 -9.25 -11.29
N GLN A 149 -3.52 -9.80 -12.39
CA GLN A 149 -4.89 -10.31 -12.48
C GLN A 149 -4.87 -11.82 -12.70
N GLY A 150 -5.65 -12.54 -11.91
CA GLY A 150 -5.77 -13.99 -11.97
C GLY A 150 -4.54 -14.72 -11.41
N MET A 151 -4.51 -16.03 -11.64
CA MET A 151 -3.42 -16.88 -11.16
C MET A 151 -2.12 -16.60 -11.93
N ALA A 152 -1.05 -16.31 -11.19
CA ALA A 152 0.30 -16.14 -11.72
C ALA A 152 1.30 -16.84 -10.80
N PRO A 153 2.44 -17.36 -11.32
CA PRO A 153 3.44 -18.00 -10.47
C PRO A 153 4.12 -16.97 -9.57
N ALA A 154 4.50 -17.39 -8.37
CA ALA A 154 5.05 -16.50 -7.34
C ALA A 154 6.26 -15.69 -7.82
N ASP A 155 7.16 -16.32 -8.58
CA ASP A 155 8.35 -15.66 -9.12
C ASP A 155 8.02 -14.53 -10.09
N ALA A 156 6.97 -14.69 -10.92
CA ALA A 156 6.55 -13.67 -11.86
C ALA A 156 5.87 -12.50 -11.14
N VAL A 157 5.10 -12.79 -10.09
CA VAL A 157 4.52 -11.76 -9.22
C VAL A 157 5.62 -10.99 -8.51
N LEU A 158 6.59 -11.69 -7.91
CA LEU A 158 7.73 -11.09 -7.23
C LEU A 158 8.54 -10.20 -8.18
N ALA A 159 8.89 -10.68 -9.37
CA ALA A 159 9.61 -9.89 -10.38
C ALA A 159 8.85 -8.61 -10.76
N THR A 160 7.53 -8.69 -10.90
CA THR A 160 6.67 -7.54 -11.21
C THR A 160 6.68 -6.51 -10.09
N ILE A 161 6.56 -6.98 -8.84
CA ILE A 161 6.57 -6.11 -7.66
C ILE A 161 7.93 -5.43 -7.51
N ILE A 162 9.04 -6.15 -7.72
CA ILE A 162 10.40 -5.60 -7.72
C ILE A 162 10.53 -4.52 -8.80
N GLU A 163 10.11 -4.79 -10.04
CA GLU A 163 10.16 -3.81 -11.13
C GLU A 163 9.37 -2.54 -10.80
N CYS A 164 8.21 -2.67 -10.13
CA CYS A 164 7.44 -1.52 -9.65
C CYS A 164 8.22 -0.71 -8.61
N VAL A 165 8.86 -1.35 -7.64
CA VAL A 165 9.69 -0.65 -6.63
C VAL A 165 10.87 0.05 -7.28
N GLU A 166 11.58 -0.60 -8.19
CA GLU A 166 12.73 0.01 -8.87
C GLU A 166 12.31 1.20 -9.73
N ARG A 167 11.21 1.07 -10.46
CA ARG A 167 10.69 2.12 -11.34
C ARG A 167 10.18 3.34 -10.57
N TYR A 168 9.49 3.13 -9.45
CA TYR A 168 8.80 4.20 -8.72
C TYR A 168 9.47 4.58 -7.39
N GLY A 169 10.48 3.84 -6.95
CA GLY A 169 11.15 4.04 -5.66
C GLY A 169 11.91 5.36 -5.58
N SER A 170 12.42 5.86 -6.70
CA SER A 170 13.06 7.19 -6.76
C SER A 170 12.11 8.32 -6.35
N VAL A 171 10.81 8.19 -6.63
CA VAL A 171 9.78 9.15 -6.23
C VAL A 171 9.61 9.16 -4.71
N LEU A 172 9.57 7.97 -4.08
CA LEU A 172 9.49 7.85 -2.62
C LEU A 172 10.74 8.40 -1.93
N VAL A 173 11.92 8.11 -2.46
CA VAL A 173 13.20 8.61 -1.94
C VAL A 173 13.25 10.15 -2.02
N ALA A 174 12.85 10.73 -3.15
CA ALA A 174 12.79 12.18 -3.31
C ALA A 174 11.82 12.83 -2.31
N GLN A 175 10.63 12.25 -2.12
CA GLN A 175 9.66 12.75 -1.13
C GLN A 175 10.18 12.65 0.30
N ARG A 176 10.89 11.57 0.64
CA ARG A 176 11.50 11.41 1.95
C ARG A 176 12.56 12.47 2.21
N ALA A 177 13.43 12.72 1.23
CA ALA A 177 14.46 13.75 1.32
C ALA A 177 13.84 15.15 1.47
N GLU A 178 12.80 15.47 0.70
CA GLU A 178 12.12 16.77 0.77
C GLU A 178 11.45 17.01 2.13
N LEU A 179 10.80 16.00 2.70
CA LEU A 179 10.20 16.11 4.04
C LEU A 179 11.27 16.27 5.13
N GLN A 180 12.39 15.56 5.03
CA GLN A 180 13.51 15.70 5.96
C GLN A 180 14.14 17.10 5.88
N GLU A 181 14.34 17.64 4.68
CA GLU A 181 14.89 18.98 4.47
C GLU A 181 13.98 20.07 5.06
N ARG A 182 12.66 19.95 4.87
CA ARG A 182 11.67 20.87 5.46
C ARG A 182 11.70 20.84 6.98
N GLU A 183 11.80 19.65 7.57
CA GLU A 183 11.85 19.49 9.02
C GLU A 183 13.15 20.05 9.62
N LEU A 184 14.29 19.78 8.99
CA LEU A 184 15.58 20.38 9.38
C LEU A 184 15.54 21.91 9.28
N THR A 185 14.95 22.45 8.21
CA THR A 185 14.78 23.90 8.04
C THR A 185 13.90 24.51 9.13
N ARG A 186 12.85 23.79 9.56
CA ARG A 186 11.97 24.22 10.66
C ARG A 186 12.72 24.26 11.98
N GLN A 187 13.43 23.18 12.31
CA GLN A 187 14.21 23.07 13.55
C GLN A 187 15.30 24.15 13.64
N LEU A 188 16.05 24.40 12.56
CA LEU A 188 17.07 25.44 12.54
C LEU A 188 16.51 26.84 12.80
N ARG A 189 15.30 27.14 12.30
CA ARG A 189 14.62 28.43 12.54
C ARG A 189 14.17 28.57 13.99
N GLU A 190 13.67 27.48 14.59
CA GLU A 190 13.28 27.45 16.01
C GLU A 190 14.51 27.67 16.91
N GLU A 191 15.62 26.99 16.63
CA GLU A 191 16.88 27.17 17.38
C GLU A 191 17.42 28.61 17.28
N GLN A 192 17.40 29.21 16.08
CA GLN A 192 17.82 30.60 15.87
C GLN A 192 16.94 31.60 16.61
N ASN A 193 15.62 31.38 16.62
CA ASN A 193 14.69 32.24 17.37
C ASN A 193 14.94 32.14 18.87
N ASP A 194 15.14 30.93 19.42
CA ASP A 194 15.40 30.72 20.84
C ASP A 194 16.73 31.36 21.29
N GLU A 195 17.76 31.31 20.45
CA GLU A 195 19.06 31.95 20.72
C GLU A 195 18.96 33.48 20.65
N PHE A 196 18.18 34.00 19.68
CA PHE A 196 17.91 35.42 19.53
C PHE A 196 17.13 35.97 20.73
N GLU A 197 16.08 35.28 21.17
CA GLU A 197 15.29 35.68 22.34
C GLU A 197 16.12 35.69 23.62
N ARG A 198 16.96 34.68 23.83
CA ARG A 198 17.90 34.64 24.97
C ARG A 198 18.89 35.79 24.94
N SER A 199 19.43 36.13 23.77
CA SER A 199 20.35 37.26 23.61
C SER A 199 19.66 38.60 23.91
N LEU A 200 18.43 38.78 23.43
CA LEU A 200 17.60 39.96 23.69
C LEU A 200 17.26 40.14 25.17
N ALA A 201 16.99 39.05 25.89
CA ALA A 201 16.73 39.10 27.32
C ALA A 201 17.99 39.52 28.10
N ALA A 202 19.15 38.94 27.77
CA ALA A 202 20.41 39.27 28.44
C ALA A 202 20.83 40.74 28.22
N ASP A 203 20.60 41.30 27.04
CA ASP A 203 20.89 42.71 26.76
C ASP A 203 19.90 43.67 27.44
N ARG A 204 18.69 43.24 27.78
CA ARG A 204 17.72 44.05 28.56
C ARG A 204 18.03 44.12 30.06
N GLU A 205 18.79 43.16 30.57
CA GLU A 205 19.19 43.09 31.99
C GLU A 205 20.51 43.84 32.29
N ARG A 206 21.20 44.36 31.26
CA ARG A 206 22.35 45.26 31.39
C ARG A 206 21.93 46.73 31.34
#